data_AF-A0A0F2RJP0-F1
#
_entry.id   AF-A0A0F2RJP0-F1
#
_cell.length_a   1.000
_cell.length_b   1.000
_cell.length_c   1.000
_cell.angle_alpha   90.00
_cell.angle_beta   90.00
_cell.angle_gamma   90.00
#
_symmetry.space_group_name_H-M   'P 1'
#
loop_
_entity.id
_entity.type
_entity.pdbx_description
1 polymer ?
#
loop_
_entity_poly.entity_id
_entity_poly.type
_entity_poly.pdbx_seq_one_letter_code
_entity_poly.pdbx_strand_id
1 'polypeptide(L)'
;MSMRRSTATADRQATALIDAMHDIGRRLERRRAALSAAHDARRRDALRDALAHDLDRLSNLVSLAETVPSVELAPVTVRELDDSVRVLRGRMKHIGLQMAIERLHELHASARDWTRSGTHPLGKSLHLRAEFIRYVSYLRSMSNTLSTAHCDMLADALDAINALIQNDRHSSWLRSFADDEPIALLDRSVVDFDIDEEFAVAV
;
A
#
# COMPACT_ATOMS: atom_id res chain seq x y z
N MET A 1 15.93 31.31 32.00
CA MET A 1 14.63 31.65 31.39
C MET A 1 14.44 31.19 29.92
N SER A 2 15.45 30.64 29.24
CA SER A 2 15.33 30.18 27.83
C SER A 2 14.62 28.83 27.67
N MET A 3 14.89 27.85 28.55
CA MET A 3 14.33 26.49 28.44
C MET A 3 12.79 26.42 28.44
N ARG A 4 12.10 27.22 29.27
CA ARG A 4 10.61 27.20 29.34
C ARG A 4 9.92 27.68 28.05
N ARG A 5 10.57 28.53 27.23
CA ARG A 5 10.01 28.98 25.93
C ARG A 5 10.23 27.95 24.83
N SER A 6 11.31 27.17 24.91
CA SER A 6 11.61 26.08 23.97
C SER A 6 10.57 24.97 24.07
N THR A 7 10.30 24.48 25.28
CA THR A 7 9.31 23.42 25.54
C THR A 7 7.90 23.82 25.09
N ALA A 8 7.46 25.04 25.42
CA ALA A 8 6.14 25.52 25.02
C ALA A 8 5.97 25.69 23.50
N THR A 9 7.07 25.86 22.75
CA THR A 9 7.04 25.94 21.28
C THR A 9 7.04 24.55 20.66
N ALA A 10 7.88 23.64 21.17
CA ALA A 10 7.93 22.24 20.78
C ALA A 10 6.58 21.53 21.04
N ASP A 11 5.95 21.76 22.19
CA ASP A 11 4.62 21.23 22.51
C ASP A 11 3.57 21.69 21.50
N ARG A 12 3.55 22.97 21.13
CA ARG A 12 2.59 23.47 20.12
C ARG A 12 2.80 22.84 18.75
N GLN A 13 4.05 22.60 18.36
CA GLN A 13 4.37 21.92 17.11
C GLN A 13 3.93 20.46 17.14
N ALA A 14 4.17 19.76 18.26
CA ALA A 14 3.71 18.39 18.45
C ALA A 14 2.18 18.28 18.48
N THR A 15 1.47 19.19 19.15
CA THR A 15 0.00 19.24 19.12
C THR A 15 -0.53 19.51 17.72
N ALA A 16 0.06 20.46 16.97
CA ALA A 16 -0.34 20.72 15.59
C ALA A 16 -0.09 19.51 14.68
N LEU A 17 0.98 18.75 14.93
CA LEU A 17 1.27 17.50 14.24
C LEU A 17 0.22 16.42 14.55
N ILE A 18 -0.13 16.24 15.83
CA ILE A 18 -1.20 15.33 16.29
C ILE A 18 -2.53 15.68 15.63
N ASP A 19 -2.90 16.96 15.59
CA ASP A 19 -4.14 17.42 14.95
C ASP A 19 -4.16 17.13 13.44
N ALA A 20 -3.04 17.37 12.75
CA ALA A 20 -2.90 17.05 11.33
C ALA A 20 -3.01 15.54 11.08
N MET A 21 -2.36 14.73 11.92
CA MET A 21 -2.42 13.27 11.91
C MET A 21 -3.86 12.77 12.09
N HIS A 22 -4.61 13.31 13.06
CA HIS A 22 -6.02 12.98 13.26
C HIS A 22 -6.92 13.42 12.09
N ASP A 23 -6.69 14.60 11.49
CA ASP A 23 -7.49 15.05 10.35
C ASP A 23 -7.30 14.15 9.13
N ILE A 24 -6.05 13.82 8.78
CA ILE A 24 -5.78 12.92 7.64
C ILE A 24 -6.27 11.50 7.96
N GLY A 25 -6.11 11.00 9.19
CA GLY A 25 -6.68 9.71 9.60
C GLY A 25 -8.20 9.64 9.40
N ARG A 26 -8.94 10.69 9.79
CA ARG A 26 -10.40 10.77 9.54
C ARG A 26 -10.74 10.90 8.06
N ARG A 27 -9.91 11.55 7.24
CA ARG A 27 -10.11 11.62 5.78
C ARG A 27 -9.90 10.25 5.13
N LEU A 28 -8.84 9.54 5.54
CA LEU A 28 -8.51 8.20 5.07
C LEU A 28 -9.69 7.23 5.33
N GLU A 29 -10.23 7.20 6.54
CA GLU A 29 -11.38 6.35 6.88
C GLU A 29 -12.64 6.69 6.08
N ARG A 30 -12.96 7.98 5.93
CA ARG A 30 -14.10 8.43 5.13
C ARG A 30 -13.95 8.02 3.66
N ARG A 31 -12.75 8.16 3.09
CA ARG A 31 -12.48 7.76 1.71
C ARG A 31 -12.51 6.25 1.53
N ARG A 32 -12.03 5.47 2.51
CA ARG A 32 -12.16 4.01 2.51
C ARG A 32 -13.62 3.59 2.48
N ALA A 33 -14.44 4.15 3.36
CA ALA A 33 -15.87 3.87 3.38
C ALA A 33 -16.55 4.25 2.05
N ALA A 34 -16.15 5.39 1.46
CA ALA A 34 -16.64 5.80 0.15
C ALA A 34 -16.20 4.87 -0.99
N LEU A 35 -14.99 4.31 -0.92
CA LEU A 35 -14.49 3.33 -1.89
C LEU A 35 -15.30 2.04 -1.82
N SER A 36 -15.56 1.51 -0.63
CA SER A 36 -16.37 0.30 -0.44
C SER A 36 -17.81 0.46 -0.94
N ALA A 37 -18.36 1.69 -0.90
CA ALA A 37 -19.70 2.00 -1.39
C ALA A 37 -19.74 2.41 -2.88
N ALA A 38 -18.60 2.60 -3.53
CA ALA A 38 -18.55 3.04 -4.92
C ALA A 38 -18.72 1.84 -5.88
N HIS A 39 -19.66 1.95 -6.82
CA HIS A 39 -19.88 0.94 -7.87
C HIS A 39 -19.24 1.32 -9.21
N ASP A 40 -19.01 2.61 -9.45
CA ASP A 40 -18.42 3.11 -10.70
C ASP A 40 -16.89 2.97 -10.70
N ALA A 41 -16.33 2.38 -11.75
CA ALA A 41 -14.89 2.10 -11.88
C ALA A 41 -14.04 3.38 -11.82
N ARG A 42 -14.43 4.45 -12.52
CA ARG A 42 -13.67 5.71 -12.54
C ARG A 42 -13.62 6.36 -11.17
N ARG A 43 -14.74 6.35 -10.46
CA ARG A 43 -14.82 6.87 -9.08
C ARG A 43 -13.99 6.04 -8.11
N ARG A 44 -14.01 4.70 -8.26
CA ARG A 44 -13.16 3.81 -7.45
C ARG A 44 -11.68 4.09 -7.67
N ASP A 45 -11.25 4.26 -8.91
CA ASP A 45 -9.86 4.57 -9.25
C ASP A 45 -9.44 5.92 -8.65
N ALA A 46 -10.25 6.97 -8.81
CA ALA A 46 -9.98 8.27 -8.21
C ALA A 46 -9.91 8.22 -6.67
N LEU A 47 -10.74 7.40 -6.02
CA LEU A 47 -10.71 7.19 -4.57
C LEU A 47 -9.47 6.43 -4.13
N ARG A 48 -8.99 5.46 -4.92
CA ARG A 48 -7.75 4.72 -4.66
C ARG A 48 -6.53 5.62 -4.74
N ASP A 49 -6.44 6.45 -5.77
CA ASP A 49 -5.36 7.44 -5.90
C ASP A 49 -5.35 8.41 -4.71
N ALA A 50 -6.53 8.89 -4.32
CA ALA A 50 -6.68 9.76 -3.17
C ALA A 50 -6.30 9.08 -1.84
N LEU A 51 -6.61 7.79 -1.68
CA LEU A 51 -6.22 6.99 -0.52
C LEU A 51 -4.72 6.73 -0.49
N ALA A 52 -4.10 6.38 -1.62
CA ALA A 52 -2.65 6.21 -1.72
C ALA A 52 -1.91 7.49 -1.32
N HIS A 53 -2.37 8.64 -1.81
CA HIS A 53 -1.81 9.94 -1.44
C HIS A 53 -2.00 10.27 0.05
N ASP A 54 -3.13 9.89 0.66
CA ASP A 54 -3.33 10.04 2.10
C ASP A 54 -2.40 9.13 2.91
N LEU A 55 -2.16 7.89 2.46
CA LEU A 55 -1.22 6.95 3.09
C LEU A 55 0.21 7.50 3.04
N ASP A 56 0.66 8.03 1.88
CA ASP A 56 1.98 8.66 1.74
C ASP A 56 2.12 9.88 2.65
N ARG A 57 1.08 10.71 2.74
CA ARG A 57 1.06 11.86 3.65
C ARG A 57 1.12 11.45 5.11
N LEU A 58 0.36 10.44 5.52
CA LEU A 58 0.40 9.93 6.89
C LEU A 58 1.76 9.32 7.20
N SER A 59 2.38 8.59 6.26
CA SER A 59 3.73 8.06 6.40
C SER A 59 4.73 9.17 6.70
N ASN A 60 4.69 10.25 5.92
CA ASN A 60 5.54 11.43 6.14
C ASN A 60 5.28 12.10 7.50
N LEU A 61 4.03 12.23 7.94
CA LEU A 61 3.71 12.81 9.25
C LEU A 61 4.16 11.91 10.41
N VAL A 62 4.05 10.59 10.26
CA VAL A 62 4.55 9.62 11.25
C VAL A 62 6.08 9.72 11.32
N SER A 63 6.78 9.73 10.20
CA SER A 63 8.24 9.92 10.19
C SER A 63 8.65 11.25 10.81
N LEU A 64 7.90 12.33 10.54
CA LEU A 64 8.14 13.63 11.17
C LEU A 64 7.92 13.56 12.70
N ALA A 65 6.87 12.88 13.16
CA ALA A 65 6.60 12.70 14.59
C ALA A 65 7.75 11.99 15.31
N GLU A 66 8.35 10.98 14.66
CA GLU A 66 9.49 10.25 15.21
C GLU A 66 10.78 11.08 15.29
N THR A 67 10.88 12.19 14.54
CA THR A 67 12.02 13.11 14.63
C THR A 67 11.88 14.13 15.77
N VAL A 68 10.71 14.23 16.41
CA VAL A 68 10.49 15.19 17.50
C VAL A 68 11.23 14.73 18.76
N PRO A 69 12.16 15.52 19.33
CA PRO A 69 12.89 15.11 20.52
C PRO A 69 11.97 15.04 21.75
N SER A 70 11.74 13.84 22.28
CA SER A 70 10.85 13.62 23.43
C SER A 70 11.27 14.38 24.70
N VAL A 71 12.55 14.71 24.83
CA VAL A 71 13.11 15.50 25.94
C VAL A 71 12.66 16.97 25.93
N GLU A 72 12.16 17.46 24.80
CA GLU A 72 11.70 18.85 24.64
C GLU A 72 10.18 19.00 24.80
N LEU A 73 9.45 17.91 25.06
CA LEU A 73 7.99 17.88 25.14
C LEU A 73 7.50 17.69 26.57
N ALA A 74 6.29 18.18 26.86
CA ALA A 74 5.61 17.80 28.08
C ALA A 74 5.27 16.29 28.08
N PRO A 75 5.33 15.60 29.23
CA PRO A 75 5.04 14.17 29.28
C PRO A 75 3.65 13.75 28.75
N VAL A 76 2.67 14.65 28.84
CA VAL A 76 1.33 14.42 28.27
C VAL A 76 1.36 14.44 26.74
N THR A 77 2.08 15.38 26.15
CA THR A 77 2.24 15.53 24.69
C THR A 77 3.00 14.34 24.10
N VAL A 78 4.05 13.86 24.78
CA VAL A 78 4.79 12.66 24.36
C VAL A 78 3.85 11.47 24.27
N ARG A 79 3.07 11.22 25.33
CA ARG A 79 2.12 10.10 25.36
C ARG A 79 1.08 10.20 24.24
N GLU A 80 0.53 11.39 24.03
CA GLU A 80 -0.49 11.62 23.00
C GLU A 80 0.08 11.45 21.58
N LEU A 81 1.32 11.89 21.36
CA LEU A 81 2.04 11.68 20.09
C LEU A 81 2.29 10.19 19.84
N ASP A 82 2.81 9.47 20.83
CA ASP A 82 3.07 8.03 20.75
C ASP A 82 1.79 7.23 20.49
N ASP A 83 0.71 7.54 21.21
CA ASP A 83 -0.60 6.91 21.01
C ASP A 83 -1.17 7.20 19.61
N SER A 84 -1.05 8.44 19.14
CA SER A 84 -1.51 8.85 17.80
C SER A 84 -0.73 8.13 16.70
N VAL A 85 0.60 8.06 16.82
CA VAL A 85 1.47 7.32 15.89
C VAL A 85 1.10 5.84 15.87
N ARG A 86 0.95 5.22 17.04
CA ARG A 86 0.59 3.79 17.16
C ARG A 86 -0.75 3.48 16.50
N VAL A 87 -1.79 4.27 16.81
CA VAL A 87 -3.13 4.09 16.23
C VAL A 87 -3.09 4.28 14.71
N LEU A 88 -2.39 5.30 14.22
CA LEU A 88 -2.30 5.57 12.79
C LEU A 88 -1.51 4.50 12.03
N ARG A 89 -0.41 3.99 12.60
CA ARG A 89 0.31 2.84 12.03
C ARG A 89 -0.59 1.63 11.86
N GLY A 90 -1.38 1.30 12.89
CA GLY A 90 -2.35 0.21 12.81
C GLY A 90 -3.38 0.42 11.69
N ARG A 91 -3.92 1.63 11.57
CA ARG A 91 -4.89 1.97 10.52
C ARG A 91 -4.28 1.97 9.13
N MET A 92 -3.11 2.59 8.95
CA MET A 92 -2.39 2.61 7.67
C MET A 92 -2.05 1.21 7.21
N LYS A 93 -1.53 0.36 8.11
CA LYS A 93 -1.25 -1.04 7.81
C LYS A 93 -2.52 -1.76 7.34
N HIS A 94 -3.62 -1.64 8.10
CA HIS A 94 -4.87 -2.33 7.74
C HIS A 94 -5.45 -1.86 6.40
N ILE A 95 -5.53 -0.55 6.18
CA ILE A 95 -6.11 0.04 4.97
C ILE A 95 -5.21 -0.21 3.76
N GLY A 96 -3.90 0.01 3.91
CA GLY A 96 -2.92 -0.23 2.87
C GLY A 96 -2.84 -1.71 2.46
N LEU A 97 -2.92 -2.63 3.43
CA LEU A 97 -3.00 -4.08 3.16
C LEU A 97 -4.24 -4.43 2.34
N GLN A 98 -5.43 -3.97 2.76
CA GLN A 98 -6.67 -4.21 2.03
C GLN A 98 -6.61 -3.66 0.60
N MET A 99 -6.14 -2.42 0.43
CA MET A 99 -6.01 -1.80 -0.88
C MET A 99 -5.04 -2.56 -1.80
N ALA A 100 -3.90 -2.99 -1.27
CA ALA A 100 -2.92 -3.75 -2.04
C ALA A 100 -3.49 -5.10 -2.47
N ILE A 101 -4.15 -5.84 -1.57
CA ILE A 101 -4.79 -7.13 -1.87
C ILE A 101 -5.89 -6.97 -2.92
N GLU A 102 -6.80 -6.01 -2.76
CA GLU A 102 -7.85 -5.74 -3.75
C GLU A 102 -7.26 -5.46 -5.12
N ARG A 103 -6.19 -4.65 -5.17
CA ARG A 103 -5.58 -4.32 -6.44
C ARG A 103 -4.87 -5.50 -7.07
N LEU A 104 -4.21 -6.34 -6.29
CA LEU A 104 -3.60 -7.58 -6.79
C LEU A 104 -4.65 -8.53 -7.38
N HIS A 105 -5.84 -8.64 -6.77
CA HIS A 105 -6.96 -9.38 -7.36
C HIS A 105 -7.39 -8.80 -8.71
N GLU A 106 -7.48 -7.47 -8.84
CA GLU A 106 -7.85 -6.82 -10.10
C GLU A 106 -6.78 -7.01 -11.19
N LEU A 107 -5.50 -6.94 -10.82
CA LEU A 107 -4.38 -7.20 -11.73
C LEU A 107 -4.41 -8.65 -12.23
N HIS A 108 -4.63 -9.61 -11.32
CA HIS A 108 -4.78 -11.03 -11.65
C HIS A 108 -5.95 -11.28 -12.61
N ALA A 109 -7.13 -10.74 -12.30
CA ALA A 109 -8.31 -10.86 -13.15
C ALA A 109 -8.06 -10.27 -14.54
N SER A 110 -7.48 -9.07 -14.61
CA SER A 110 -7.14 -8.40 -15.87
C SER A 110 -6.15 -9.21 -16.71
N ALA A 111 -5.09 -9.73 -16.08
CA ALA A 111 -4.09 -10.56 -16.74
C ALA A 111 -4.72 -11.85 -17.34
N ARG A 112 -5.60 -12.51 -16.58
CA ARG A 112 -6.30 -13.72 -17.04
C ARG A 112 -7.28 -13.45 -18.17
N ASP A 113 -8.05 -12.37 -18.07
CA ASP A 113 -9.03 -12.02 -19.09
C ASP A 113 -8.35 -11.68 -20.42
N TRP A 114 -7.27 -10.91 -20.41
CA TRP A 114 -6.51 -10.60 -21.62
C TRP A 114 -5.81 -11.82 -22.22
N THR A 115 -5.24 -12.67 -21.37
CA THR A 115 -4.65 -13.95 -21.79
C THR A 115 -5.69 -14.84 -22.47
N ARG A 116 -6.88 -15.00 -21.87
CA ARG A 116 -7.94 -15.87 -22.39
C ARG A 116 -8.57 -15.34 -23.67
N SER A 117 -8.79 -14.03 -23.73
CA SER A 117 -9.44 -13.39 -24.90
C SER A 117 -8.49 -13.22 -26.09
N GLY A 118 -7.18 -13.44 -25.90
CA GLY A 118 -6.18 -13.15 -26.92
C GLY A 118 -6.11 -11.66 -27.27
N THR A 119 -6.68 -10.80 -26.45
CA THR A 119 -6.54 -9.35 -26.62
C THR A 119 -5.18 -8.94 -26.08
N HIS A 120 -4.38 -8.32 -26.94
CA HIS A 120 -3.06 -7.84 -26.57
C HIS A 120 -2.98 -6.31 -26.65
N PRO A 121 -3.64 -5.59 -25.73
CA PRO A 121 -3.55 -4.14 -25.70
C PRO A 121 -2.10 -3.70 -25.46
N LEU A 122 -1.57 -2.91 -26.39
CA LEU A 122 -0.19 -2.40 -26.37
C LEU A 122 0.22 -1.86 -24.99
N GLY A 123 1.33 -2.36 -24.46
CA GLY A 123 1.94 -1.89 -23.21
C GLY A 123 1.23 -2.28 -21.91
N LYS A 124 0.14 -3.07 -21.97
CA LYS A 124 -0.61 -3.43 -20.76
C LYS A 124 0.09 -4.47 -19.89
N SER A 125 0.82 -5.43 -20.47
CA SER A 125 1.64 -6.37 -19.72
C SER A 125 2.73 -5.67 -18.89
N LEU A 126 3.41 -4.67 -19.48
CA LEU A 126 4.39 -3.82 -18.77
C LEU A 126 3.74 -3.02 -17.64
N HIS A 127 2.57 -2.43 -17.90
CA HIS A 127 1.84 -1.70 -16.89
C HIS A 127 1.43 -2.60 -15.72
N LEU A 128 0.87 -3.79 -15.99
CA LEU A 128 0.52 -4.76 -14.95
C LEU A 128 1.73 -5.20 -14.14
N ARG A 129 2.88 -5.45 -14.79
CA ARG A 129 4.15 -5.76 -14.13
C ARG A 129 4.58 -4.66 -13.17
N ALA A 130 4.60 -3.40 -13.63
CA ALA A 130 5.00 -2.26 -12.81
C ALA A 130 4.05 -2.07 -11.61
N GLU A 131 2.74 -2.20 -11.83
CA GLU A 131 1.76 -2.12 -10.75
C GLU A 131 1.90 -3.27 -9.74
N PHE A 132 2.10 -4.50 -10.22
CA PHE A 132 2.33 -5.66 -9.35
C PHE A 132 3.53 -5.42 -8.44
N ILE A 133 4.69 -5.08 -8.99
CA ILE A 133 5.92 -4.82 -8.21
C ILE A 133 5.70 -3.72 -7.17
N ARG A 134 4.98 -2.65 -7.53
CA ARG A 134 4.62 -1.56 -6.62
C ARG A 134 3.80 -2.05 -5.44
N TYR A 135 2.74 -2.83 -5.67
CA TYR A 135 1.88 -3.31 -4.59
C TYR A 135 2.54 -4.37 -3.72
N VAL A 136 3.39 -5.24 -4.28
CA VAL A 136 4.16 -6.16 -3.43
C VAL A 136 5.18 -5.42 -2.57
N SER A 137 5.84 -4.40 -3.11
CA SER A 137 6.72 -3.52 -2.32
C SER A 137 5.97 -2.83 -1.19
N TYR A 138 4.74 -2.37 -1.44
CA TYR A 138 3.87 -1.82 -0.40
C TYR A 138 3.52 -2.85 0.67
N LEU A 139 3.14 -4.07 0.29
CA LEU A 139 2.88 -5.15 1.24
C LEU A 139 4.08 -5.42 2.13
N ARG A 140 5.30 -5.49 1.56
CA ARG A 140 6.55 -5.68 2.31
C ARG A 140 6.85 -4.54 3.29
N SER A 141 6.57 -3.30 2.89
CA SER A 141 6.80 -2.15 3.77
C SER A 141 5.81 -2.06 4.94
N MET A 142 4.61 -2.61 4.77
CA MET A 142 3.52 -2.48 5.75
C MET A 142 3.32 -3.73 6.61
N SER A 143 3.73 -4.90 6.13
CA SER A 143 3.61 -6.16 6.84
C SER A 143 4.87 -6.99 6.75
N ASN A 144 5.39 -7.38 7.91
CA ASN A 144 6.46 -8.36 8.00
C ASN A 144 5.92 -9.78 7.71
N THR A 145 4.61 -9.97 7.90
CA THR A 145 3.95 -11.27 7.73
C THR A 145 2.73 -11.19 6.82
N LEU A 146 2.51 -12.23 6.02
CA LEU A 146 1.26 -12.43 5.27
C LEU A 146 0.70 -13.82 5.61
N SER A 147 -0.61 -13.98 5.49
CA SER A 147 -1.21 -15.31 5.57
C SER A 147 -0.87 -16.14 4.34
N THR A 148 -0.89 -17.47 4.47
CA THR A 148 -0.69 -18.40 3.35
C THR A 148 -1.60 -18.08 2.17
N ALA A 149 -2.87 -17.75 2.43
CA ALA A 149 -3.83 -17.37 1.39
C ALA A 149 -3.40 -16.13 0.59
N HIS A 150 -2.77 -15.14 1.22
CA HIS A 150 -2.26 -13.97 0.50
C HIS A 150 -1.01 -14.30 -0.32
N CYS A 151 -0.14 -15.18 0.18
CA CYS A 151 1.03 -15.65 -0.56
C CYS A 151 0.62 -16.45 -1.81
N ASP A 152 -0.37 -17.34 -1.68
CA ASP A 152 -0.92 -18.11 -2.81
C ASP A 152 -1.54 -17.17 -3.86
N MET A 153 -2.31 -16.18 -3.44
CA MET A 153 -2.87 -15.16 -4.33
C MET A 153 -1.78 -14.36 -5.07
N LEU A 154 -0.69 -13.99 -4.39
CA LEU A 154 0.44 -13.31 -4.99
C LEU A 154 1.13 -14.16 -6.06
N ALA A 155 1.30 -15.46 -5.79
CA ALA A 155 1.85 -16.42 -6.73
C ALA A 155 0.95 -16.57 -7.97
N ASP A 156 -0.37 -16.71 -7.78
CA ASP A 156 -1.35 -16.80 -8.87
C ASP A 156 -1.35 -15.54 -9.75
N ALA A 157 -1.29 -14.35 -9.13
CA ALA A 157 -1.23 -13.08 -9.84
C ALA A 157 0.06 -12.95 -10.65
N LEU A 158 1.21 -13.34 -10.07
CA LEU A 158 2.51 -13.37 -10.73
C LEU A 158 2.48 -14.28 -11.96
N ASP A 159 1.96 -15.50 -11.81
CA ASP A 159 1.88 -16.48 -12.89
C ASP A 159 1.00 -15.98 -14.04
N ALA A 160 -0.14 -15.37 -13.74
CA ALA A 160 -1.03 -14.80 -14.76
C ALA A 160 -0.38 -13.64 -15.53
N ILE A 161 0.34 -12.75 -14.84
CA ILE A 161 1.06 -11.63 -15.49
C ILE A 161 2.20 -12.17 -16.36
N ASN A 162 2.96 -13.15 -15.86
CA ASN A 162 4.04 -13.77 -16.63
C ASN A 162 3.52 -14.53 -17.87
N ALA A 163 2.37 -15.18 -17.77
CA ALA A 163 1.71 -15.80 -18.92
C ALA A 163 1.35 -14.77 -19.99
N LEU A 164 0.81 -13.61 -19.59
CA LEU A 164 0.52 -12.51 -20.52
C LEU A 164 1.78 -11.96 -21.18
N ILE A 165 2.85 -11.70 -20.40
CA ILE A 165 4.16 -11.24 -20.93
C ILE A 165 4.70 -12.24 -21.95
N GLN A 166 4.63 -13.53 -21.65
CA GLN A 166 5.06 -14.56 -22.58
C GLN A 166 4.23 -14.54 -23.86
N ASN A 167 2.91 -14.45 -23.79
CA ASN A 167 2.09 -14.38 -25.00
C ASN A 167 2.39 -13.14 -25.85
N ASP A 168 2.62 -11.98 -25.24
CA ASP A 168 3.03 -10.76 -25.94
C ASP A 168 4.37 -10.93 -26.68
N ARG A 169 5.33 -11.68 -26.11
CA ARG A 169 6.63 -11.98 -26.74
C ARG A 169 6.52 -12.89 -27.96
N HIS A 170 5.56 -13.82 -27.97
CA HIS A 170 5.30 -14.71 -29.10
C HIS A 170 4.53 -13.99 -30.22
N SER A 171 3.99 -12.80 -29.93
CA SER A 171 3.26 -11.98 -30.88
C SER A 171 4.19 -11.09 -31.69
N SER A 172 4.23 -11.28 -33.01
CA SER A 172 5.21 -10.65 -33.94
C SER A 172 5.18 -9.12 -33.95
N TRP A 173 4.03 -8.51 -33.68
CA TRP A 173 3.78 -7.07 -33.67
C TRP A 173 3.96 -6.41 -32.30
N LEU A 174 4.13 -7.22 -31.24
CA LEU A 174 4.33 -6.75 -29.86
C LEU A 174 5.72 -7.06 -29.32
N ARG A 175 6.47 -7.91 -30.01
CA ARG A 175 7.82 -8.32 -29.63
C ARG A 175 8.73 -7.13 -29.29
N SER A 176 8.66 -6.04 -30.04
CA SER A 176 9.44 -4.80 -29.81
C SER A 176 9.04 -4.02 -28.55
N PHE A 177 7.91 -4.34 -27.94
CA PHE A 177 7.45 -3.78 -26.66
C PHE A 177 7.65 -4.77 -25.50
N ALA A 178 8.03 -6.01 -25.78
CA ALA A 178 8.13 -7.10 -24.82
C ALA A 178 9.58 -7.55 -24.57
N ASP A 179 10.54 -6.62 -24.74
CA ASP A 179 11.97 -6.86 -24.50
C ASP A 179 12.28 -7.12 -23.01
N ASP A 180 11.42 -6.68 -22.10
CA ASP A 180 11.55 -6.98 -20.68
C ASP A 180 11.38 -8.48 -20.41
N GLU A 181 12.33 -9.07 -19.68
CA GLU A 181 12.22 -10.44 -19.19
C GLU A 181 10.96 -10.63 -18.34
N PRO A 182 10.32 -11.84 -18.38
CA PRO A 182 9.31 -12.20 -17.41
C PRO A 182 9.82 -11.87 -16.02
N ILE A 183 8.93 -11.53 -15.11
CA ILE A 183 9.30 -11.34 -13.72
C ILE A 183 9.94 -12.67 -13.28
N ALA A 184 11.26 -12.65 -13.08
CA ALA A 184 12.04 -13.87 -12.94
C ALA A 184 11.46 -14.72 -11.81
N LEU A 185 11.55 -16.05 -11.93
CA LEU A 185 11.28 -17.01 -10.84
C LEU A 185 12.00 -16.64 -9.52
N LEU A 186 12.99 -15.77 -9.61
CA LEU A 186 13.86 -15.20 -8.57
C LEU A 186 13.22 -14.18 -7.62
N ASP A 187 11.95 -13.81 -7.76
CA ASP A 187 11.28 -12.95 -6.76
C ASP A 187 10.18 -13.66 -5.98
N ARG A 188 10.28 -14.98 -5.83
CA ARG A 188 9.67 -15.66 -4.68
C ARG A 188 10.18 -15.08 -3.37
N SER A 189 11.41 -14.56 -3.31
CA SER A 189 11.86 -13.79 -2.17
C SER A 189 11.00 -12.53 -1.93
N VAL A 190 10.53 -11.86 -2.99
CA VAL A 190 9.55 -10.76 -2.93
C VAL A 190 8.17 -11.18 -2.39
N VAL A 191 7.85 -12.48 -2.48
CA VAL A 191 6.65 -13.11 -1.91
C VAL A 191 6.96 -13.92 -0.62
N ASP A 192 8.24 -14.04 -0.22
CA ASP A 192 8.65 -14.64 1.05
C ASP A 192 8.38 -13.62 2.15
N PHE A 193 7.13 -13.62 2.62
CA PHE A 193 6.73 -13.03 3.87
C PHE A 193 6.82 -14.11 4.94
N ASP A 194 7.21 -13.74 6.17
CA ASP A 194 7.08 -14.65 7.30
C ASP A 194 5.59 -15.01 7.44
N ILE A 195 5.26 -16.31 7.50
CA ILE A 195 3.86 -16.74 7.58
C ILE A 195 3.39 -16.59 9.01
N ASP A 196 2.37 -15.77 9.23
CA ASP A 196 1.66 -15.71 10.52
C ASP A 196 0.48 -16.69 10.46
N GLU A 197 0.52 -17.76 11.28
CA GLU A 197 -0.57 -18.74 11.35
C GLU A 197 -1.78 -18.23 12.17
N GLU A 198 -1.72 -17.01 12.74
CA GLU A 198 -2.60 -16.61 13.86
C GLU A 198 -3.83 -15.74 13.52
N PHE A 199 -4.28 -15.65 12.25
CA PHE A 199 -5.50 -14.89 11.90
C PHE A 199 -6.69 -15.73 11.43
N ALA A 200 -6.71 -17.02 11.78
CA ALA A 200 -7.94 -17.81 11.75
C ALA A 200 -8.56 -17.82 13.15
N VAL A 201 -9.54 -16.93 13.38
CA VAL A 201 -10.60 -16.93 14.42
C VAL A 201 -10.74 -15.54 15.05
N ALA A 202 -11.59 -14.70 14.45
CA ALA A 202 -12.42 -13.71 15.14
C ALA A 202 -13.36 -13.04 14.11
N VAL A 203 -14.44 -13.75 13.73
CA VAL A 203 -15.71 -13.15 13.30
C VAL A 203 -16.79 -13.74 14.19
#